data_AF-A0A5A7SZV0-F1
#
_entry.id   AF-A0A5A7SZV0-F1
#
_cell.length_a   1.000
_cell.length_b   1.000
_cell.length_c   1.000
_cell.angle_alpha   90.00
_cell.angle_beta   90.00
_cell.angle_gamma   90.00
#
_symmetry.space_group_name_H-M   'P 1'
#
loop_
_entity.id
_entity.type
_entity.pdbx_description
1 polymer ?
#
loop_
_entity_poly.entity_id
_entity_poly.type
_entity_poly.pdbx_seq_one_letter_code
_entity_poly.pdbx_strand_id
1 'polypeptide(L)' 'MEDKVTVPPKRDWKQMGHEEATVAVHEEMKRVQKFPSNSTYATHRLRVLNKILQLLSIQRTVSQEEELELLFSGLSLG' A
#
# COMPACT_ATOMS: atom_id res chain seq x y z
N MET A 1 0.91 -21.22 27.97
CA MET A 1 0.96 -19.83 27.51
C MET A 1 0.76 -19.88 26.01
N GLU A 2 -0.43 -19.55 25.53
CA GLU A 2 -0.71 -19.50 24.09
C GLU A 2 -0.40 -18.07 23.64
N ASP A 3 0.71 -17.90 22.90
CA ASP A 3 1.08 -16.63 22.30
C ASP A 3 0.01 -16.25 21.26
N LYS A 4 -0.91 -15.39 21.71
CA LYS A 4 -1.97 -14.82 20.90
C LYS A 4 -1.31 -13.91 19.86
N VAL A 5 -1.00 -14.46 18.67
CA VAL A 5 -0.56 -13.69 17.50
C VAL A 5 -1.69 -12.73 17.17
N THR A 6 -1.56 -11.51 17.68
CA THR A 6 -2.50 -10.43 17.43
C THR A 6 -2.16 -9.93 16.03
N VAL A 7 -2.85 -10.49 15.04
CA VAL A 7 -2.82 -9.96 13.68
C VAL A 7 -3.36 -8.54 13.76
N PRO A 8 -2.59 -7.49 13.42
CA PRO A 8 -3.09 -6.13 13.49
C PRO A 8 -4.34 -6.03 12.61
N PRO A 9 -5.38 -5.31 13.06
CA PRO A 9 -6.59 -5.14 12.27
C PRO A 9 -6.20 -4.62 10.89
N LYS A 10 -6.76 -5.22 9.83
CA LYS A 10 -6.69 -4.69 8.47
C LYS A 10 -7.35 -3.31 8.53
N ARG A 11 -6.56 -2.27 8.83
CA ARG A 11 -7.05 -0.89 8.77
C ARG A 11 -7.41 -0.63 7.32
N ASP A 12 -8.61 -0.13 7.11
CA ASP A 12 -9.01 0.32 5.79
C ASP A 12 -8.04 1.42 5.38
N TRP A 13 -7.35 1.17 4.29
CA TRP A 13 -6.38 2.04 3.63
C TRP A 13 -7.04 3.37 3.22
N LYS A 14 -8.37 3.40 3.10
CA LYS A 14 -9.17 4.62 2.97
C LYS A 14 -9.17 5.52 4.22
N GLN A 15 -8.92 4.99 5.41
CA GLN A 15 -8.90 5.75 6.68
C GLN A 15 -7.49 6.20 7.10
N MET A 16 -6.46 5.74 6.38
CA MET A 16 -5.07 6.02 6.71
C MET A 16 -4.66 7.37 6.11
N GLY A 17 -4.08 8.25 6.92
CA GLY A 17 -3.52 9.50 6.43
C GLY A 17 -2.36 9.25 5.47
N HIS A 18 -2.08 10.19 4.57
CA HIS A 18 -1.02 10.06 3.56
C HIS A 18 0.36 9.73 4.15
N GLU A 19 0.71 10.42 5.24
CA GLU A 19 1.98 10.22 5.95
C GLU A 19 2.02 8.85 6.64
N GLU A 20 0.91 8.44 7.25
CA GLU A 20 0.77 7.12 7.88
C GLU A 20 0.89 5.99 6.84
N ALA A 21 0.28 6.16 5.66
CA ALA A 21 0.38 5.23 4.54
C ALA A 21 1.82 5.11 4.03
N THR A 22 2.54 6.23 3.95
CA THR A 22 3.95 6.25 3.54
C THR A 22 4.84 5.47 4.52
N VAL A 23 4.63 5.66 5.82
CA VAL A 23 5.34 4.90 6.87
C VAL A 23 5.05 3.41 6.75
N ALA A 24 3.80 3.02 6.60
CA ALA A 24 3.40 1.62 6.47
C ALA A 24 4.05 0.93 5.26
N VAL A 25 4.16 1.64 4.13
CA VAL A 25 4.84 1.12 2.93
C VAL A 25 6.33 0.93 3.19
N HIS A 26 7.00 1.87 3.85
CA HIS A 26 8.42 1.74 4.20
C HIS A 26 8.69 0.57 5.17
N GLU A 27 7.79 0.32 6.13
CA GLU A 27 7.90 -0.85 7.00
C GLU A 27 7.78 -2.16 6.23
N GLU A 28 6.84 -2.25 5.30
CA GLU A 28 6.72 -3.44 4.45
C GLU A 28 7.95 -3.61 3.55
N MET A 29 8.50 -2.53 2.99
CA MET A 29 9.76 -2.62 2.23
C MET A 29 10.90 -3.18 3.07
N LYS A 30 11.05 -2.73 4.33
CA LYS A 30 12.04 -3.29 5.26
C LYS A 30 11.78 -4.77 5.56
N ARG A 31 10.52 -5.20 5.66
CA ARG A 31 10.17 -6.63 5.82
C ARG A 31 10.54 -7.43 4.56
N VAL A 32 10.23 -6.92 3.37
CA VAL A 32 10.49 -7.58 2.09
C VAL A 32 12.00 -7.68 1.79
N GLN A 33 12.79 -6.68 2.20
CA GLN A 33 14.25 -6.70 2.05
C GLN A 33 14.95 -7.79 2.87
N LYS A 34 14.27 -8.41 3.85
CA LYS A 34 14.81 -9.56 4.61
C LYS A 34 14.77 -10.86 3.81
N PHE A 35 14.01 -10.92 2.71
CA PHE A 35 13.94 -12.10 1.87
C PHE A 35 15.15 -12.18 0.93
N PRO A 36 15.53 -13.38 0.48
CA PRO A 36 16.55 -13.56 -0.54
C PRO A 36 16.25 -12.75 -1.81
N SER A 37 17.26 -12.10 -2.37
CA SER A 37 17.14 -11.25 -3.57
C SER A 37 16.74 -12.03 -4.84
N ASN A 38 16.95 -13.34 -4.86
CA ASN A 38 16.49 -14.23 -5.93
C ASN A 38 15.01 -14.63 -5.80
N SER A 39 14.32 -14.20 -4.73
CA SER A 39 12.89 -14.46 -4.57
C SER A 39 12.09 -13.64 -5.57
N THR A 40 11.37 -14.33 -6.45
CA THR A 40 10.41 -13.72 -7.37
C THR A 40 9.38 -12.87 -6.63
N TYR A 41 8.90 -13.36 -5.47
CA TYR A 41 7.97 -12.61 -4.62
C TYR A 41 8.60 -11.31 -4.11
N ALA A 42 9.81 -11.36 -3.56
CA ALA A 42 10.47 -10.17 -3.01
C ALA A 42 10.70 -9.11 -4.11
N THR A 43 11.18 -9.55 -5.27
CA THR A 43 11.38 -8.69 -6.44
C THR A 43 10.09 -8.04 -6.90
N HIS A 44 9.03 -8.82 -7.07
CA HIS A 44 7.73 -8.31 -7.48
C HIS A 44 7.15 -7.34 -6.44
N ARG A 45 7.18 -7.72 -5.16
CA ARG A 45 6.60 -6.92 -4.08
C ARG A 45 7.32 -5.59 -3.92
N LEU A 46 8.65 -5.54 -4.03
CA LEU A 46 9.41 -4.30 -4.03
C LEU A 46 8.98 -3.36 -5.16
N ARG A 47 8.74 -3.87 -6.38
CA ARG A 47 8.24 -3.04 -7.50
C ARG A 47 6.86 -2.45 -7.21
N VAL A 48 5.96 -3.26 -6.67
CA VAL A 48 4.61 -2.80 -6.28
C VAL A 48 4.70 -1.72 -5.20
N LEU A 49 5.48 -1.93 -4.15
CA LEU A 49 5.65 -0.95 -3.06
C LEU A 49 6.27 0.36 -3.55
N ASN A 50 7.26 0.30 -4.44
CA ASN A 50 7.83 1.48 -5.07
C ASN A 50 6.78 2.24 -5.90
N LYS A 51 5.92 1.52 -6.63
CA LYS A 51 4.83 2.16 -7.39
C LYS A 51 3.83 2.83 -6.45
N ILE A 52 3.50 2.21 -5.31
CA ILE A 52 2.63 2.81 -4.30
C ILE A 52 3.24 4.10 -3.76
N LEU A 53 4.53 4.12 -3.39
CA LEU A 53 5.21 5.34 -2.92
C LEU A 53 5.17 6.47 -3.96
N GLN A 54 5.41 6.15 -5.23
CA GLN A 54 5.28 7.13 -6.31
C GLN A 54 3.86 7.69 -6.38
N LEU A 55 2.84 6.84 -6.31
CA LEU A 55 1.44 7.27 -6.37
C LEU A 55 1.02 8.11 -5.16
N LEU A 56 1.56 7.80 -3.98
CA LEU A 56 1.38 8.63 -2.79
C LEU A 56 2.02 10.00 -3.01
N SER A 57 3.25 10.09 -3.52
CA SER A 57 3.95 11.38 -3.69
C SER A 57 3.25 12.39 -4.61
N ILE A 58 2.28 11.96 -5.40
CA ILE A 58 1.52 12.85 -6.29
C ILE A 58 0.57 13.69 -5.43
N GLN A 59 0.78 15.00 -5.44
CA GLN A 59 -0.18 15.94 -4.87
C GLN A 59 -1.38 16.04 -5.82
N ARG A 60 -2.54 15.53 -5.38
CA ARG A 60 -3.80 15.62 -6.14
C ARG A 60 -4.68 16.73 -5.58
N THR A 61 -5.38 17.42 -6.48
CA THR A 61 -6.44 18.34 -6.09
C THR A 61 -7.70 17.55 -5.73
N VAL A 62 -8.63 18.19 -5.02
CA VAL A 62 -9.91 17.57 -4.66
C VAL A 62 -10.66 17.06 -5.90
N SER A 63 -10.72 17.87 -6.96
CA SER A 63 -11.37 17.48 -8.22
C SER A 63 -10.71 16.29 -8.92
N GLN A 64 -9.37 16.16 -8.82
CA GLN A 64 -8.67 15.00 -9.39
C GLN A 64 -8.95 13.73 -8.60
N GLU A 65 -9.07 13.82 -7.28
CA GLU A 65 -9.42 12.66 -6.43
C GLU A 65 -10.86 12.20 -6.71
N GLU A 66 -11.80 13.14 -6.88
CA GLU A 66 -13.18 12.85 -7.26
C GLU A 66 -13.28 12.19 -8.64
N GLU A 67 -12.55 12.70 -9.64
CA GLU A 67 -12.50 12.11 -10.98
C GLU A 67 -11.92 10.69 -10.92
N LEU A 68 -10.84 10.47 -10.16
CA LEU A 68 -10.26 9.15 -9.93
C LEU A 68 -11.25 8.19 -9.28
N GLU A 69 -11.96 8.61 -8.23
CA GLU A 69 -12.97 7.77 -7.58
C GLU A 69 -14.13 7.44 -8.52
N LEU A 70 -14.55 8.38 -9.37
CA LEU A 70 -15.56 8.15 -10.40
C LEU A 70 -15.08 7.14 -11.45
N LEU A 71 -13.85 7.29 -11.95
CA LEU A 71 -13.24 6.35 -12.89
C LEU A 71 -13.18 4.94 -12.29
N PHE A 72 -12.72 4.80 -11.03
CA PHE A 72 -12.67 3.50 -10.37
C PHE A 72 -14.06 2.92 -10.08
N SER A 73 -15.06 3.76 -9.80
CA SER A 73 -16.45 3.32 -9.63
C SER A 73 -17.04 2.75 -10.93
N GLY A 74 -16.70 3.36 -12.08
CA GLY A 74 -17.07 2.85 -13.40
C GLY A 74 -16.28 1.60 -13.81
N LEU A 75 -15.09 1.41 -13.24
CA LEU A 75 -14.24 0.24 -13.41
C LEU A 75 -14.51 -0.84 -12.38
N SER A 76 -15.68 -0.88 -11.71
CA SER A 76 -16.01 -2.00 -10.81
C SER A 76 -15.95 -3.30 -11.61
N LEU A 77 -14.79 -3.95 -11.58
CA LEU A 77 -14.50 -5.24 -12.17
C LEU A 77 -15.41 -6.21 -11.42
N GLY A 78 -16.47 -6.63 -12.11
CA GLY A 78 -17.30 -7.76 -11.67
C GLY A 78 -16.50 -9.05 -11.58
#